data_AF-A0A9W9PEY9-F1
#
_entry.id   AF-A0A9W9PEY9-F1
#
_cell.length_a   1.000
_cell.length_b   1.000
_cell.length_c   1.000
_cell.angle_alpha   90.00
_cell.angle_beta   90.00
_cell.angle_gamma   90.00
#
_symmetry.space_group_name_H-M   'P 1'
#
loop_
_entity.id
_entity.type
_entity.pdbx_description
1 polymer ?
#
loop_
_entity_poly.entity_id
_entity_poly.type
_entity_poly.pdbx_seq_one_letter_code
_entity_poly.pdbx_strand_id
1 'polypeptide(L)'
;MRGSLLEEISQVVLALPELKGVPGVEERFSVERLESNVNMIIEKTAQPTCSMVWDLRAGRETEIKFINDPWSRMGRSTGVKTPINDDLVCQILARWPKNGENRG
;
A
#
# COMPACT_ATOMS: atom_id res chain seq x y z
N MET A 1 -12.61 -1.00 -2.54
CA MET A 1 -11.22 -1.37 -2.17
C MET A 1 -10.22 -0.28 -2.54
N ARG A 2 -10.04 0.08 -3.82
CA ARG A 2 -9.03 1.10 -4.20
C ARG A 2 -9.25 2.49 -3.56
N GLY A 3 -10.44 3.08 -3.70
CA GLY A 3 -10.75 4.38 -3.09
C GLY A 3 -10.54 4.39 -1.57
N SER A 4 -11.05 3.36 -0.89
CA SER A 4 -10.88 3.19 0.56
C SER A 4 -9.41 3.05 1.01
N LEU A 5 -8.55 2.43 0.20
CA LEU A 5 -7.11 2.40 0.49
C LEU A 5 -6.50 3.79 0.35
N LEU A 6 -6.88 4.57 -0.66
CA LEU A 6 -6.37 5.94 -0.85
C LEU A 6 -6.87 6.90 0.24
N GLU A 7 -8.08 6.69 0.75
CA GLU A 7 -8.59 7.37 1.94
C GLU A 7 -7.72 7.09 3.16
N GLU A 8 -7.35 5.83 3.42
CA GLU A 8 -6.45 5.48 4.53
C GLU A 8 -5.09 6.15 4.37
N ILE A 9 -4.48 6.07 3.19
CA ILE A 9 -3.19 6.71 2.93
C ILE A 9 -3.27 8.23 3.13
N SER A 10 -4.32 8.87 2.61
CA SER A 10 -4.57 10.30 2.80
C SER A 10 -4.66 10.65 4.29
N GLN A 11 -5.51 9.94 5.05
CA GLN A 11 -5.67 10.16 6.49
C GLN A 11 -4.36 9.97 7.26
N VAL A 12 -3.59 8.93 6.95
CA VAL A 12 -2.29 8.69 7.59
C VAL A 12 -1.35 9.87 7.33
N VAL A 13 -1.20 10.30 6.07
CA VAL A 13 -0.30 11.41 5.71
C VAL A 13 -0.72 12.71 6.39
N LEU A 14 -2.02 13.04 6.38
CA LEU A 14 -2.52 14.28 6.97
C LEU A 14 -2.46 14.27 8.51
N ALA A 15 -2.39 13.09 9.13
CA ALA A 15 -2.22 12.95 10.57
C ALA A 15 -0.74 13.02 11.04
N LEU A 16 0.24 12.98 10.12
CA LEU A 16 1.66 13.03 10.47
C LEU A 16 2.05 14.40 11.07
N PRO A 17 2.60 14.44 12.30
CA PRO A 17 3.03 15.68 12.94
C PRO A 17 4.05 16.47 12.11
N GLU A 18 4.94 15.79 11.40
CA GLU A 18 6.04 16.37 10.62
C GLU A 18 5.53 17.13 9.39
N LEU A 19 4.30 16.85 8.96
CA LEU A 19 3.67 17.51 7.81
C LEU A 19 2.70 18.61 8.21
N LYS A 20 2.46 18.81 9.51
CA LYS A 20 1.60 19.89 10.00
C LYS A 20 2.15 21.25 9.60
N GLY A 21 1.32 22.06 8.96
CA GLY A 21 1.67 23.42 8.53
C GLY A 21 2.51 23.49 7.27
N VAL A 22 2.83 22.37 6.61
CA VAL A 22 3.49 22.38 5.30
C VAL A 22 2.46 22.81 4.25
N PRO A 23 2.68 23.92 3.52
CA PRO A 23 1.71 24.42 2.54
C PRO A 23 1.43 23.40 1.42
N GLY A 24 0.16 23.24 1.07
CA GLY A 24 -0.29 22.40 -0.05
C GLY A 24 -0.29 20.89 0.22
N VAL A 25 0.03 20.42 1.43
CA VAL A 25 -0.03 18.99 1.77
C VAL A 25 -1.45 18.43 1.66
N GLU A 26 -2.44 19.15 2.19
CA GLU A 26 -3.85 18.72 2.12
C GLU A 26 -4.34 18.56 0.67
N GLU A 27 -4.00 19.51 -0.21
CA GLU A 27 -4.36 19.44 -1.63
C GLU A 27 -3.61 18.29 -2.33
N ARG A 28 -2.29 18.19 -2.10
CA ARG A 28 -1.42 17.18 -2.74
C ARG A 28 -1.80 15.75 -2.37
N PHE A 29 -2.22 15.54 -1.13
CA PHE A 29 -2.61 14.24 -0.60
C PHE A 29 -4.13 14.10 -0.41
N SER A 30 -4.91 14.96 -1.07
CA SER A 30 -6.36 14.76 -1.19
C SER A 30 -6.64 13.46 -1.94
N VAL A 31 -7.72 12.78 -1.58
CA VAL A 31 -8.10 11.50 -2.19
C VAL A 31 -8.24 11.63 -3.71
N GLU A 32 -8.86 12.71 -4.19
CA GLU A 32 -9.01 13.01 -5.61
C GLU A 32 -7.64 13.12 -6.31
N ARG A 33 -6.68 13.84 -5.71
CA ARG A 33 -5.35 14.00 -6.31
C ARG A 33 -4.57 12.68 -6.30
N LEU A 34 -4.71 11.88 -5.24
CA LEU A 34 -4.11 10.55 -5.17
C LEU A 34 -4.71 9.61 -6.21
N GLU A 35 -6.03 9.62 -6.40
CA GLU A 35 -6.71 8.83 -7.43
C GLU A 35 -6.24 9.20 -8.83
N SER A 36 -6.20 10.50 -9.14
CA SER A 36 -5.70 11.01 -10.42
C SER A 36 -4.25 10.56 -10.68
N ASN A 37 -3.37 10.69 -9.69
CA ASN A 37 -1.98 10.25 -9.79
C ASN A 37 -1.85 8.73 -10.02
N VAL A 38 -2.62 7.92 -9.29
CA VAL A 38 -2.63 6.46 -9.44
C VAL A 38 -3.10 6.07 -10.84
N ASN A 39 -4.19 6.67 -11.33
CA ASN A 39 -4.69 6.40 -12.68
C ASN A 39 -3.64 6.75 -13.74
N MET A 40 -3.00 7.92 -13.62
CA MET A 40 -1.91 8.32 -14.52
C MET A 40 -0.75 7.33 -14.50
N ILE A 41 -0.35 6.82 -13.32
CA ILE A 41 0.72 5.82 -13.21
C ILE A 41 0.31 4.51 -13.88
N ILE A 42 -0.92 4.04 -13.64
CA ILE A 42 -1.45 2.81 -14.26
C ILE A 42 -1.43 2.93 -15.79
N GLU A 43 -1.87 4.07 -16.33
CA GLU A 43 -1.84 4.32 -17.78
C GLU A 43 -0.41 4.33 -18.32
N LYS A 44 0.51 5.03 -17.66
CA LYS A 44 1.93 5.11 -18.07
C LYS A 44 2.68 3.77 -17.96
N THR A 45 2.21 2.87 -17.10
CA THR A 45 2.85 1.58 -16.81
C THR A 45 2.03 0.39 -17.29
N ALA A 46 1.09 0.60 -18.22
CA ALA A 46 0.18 -0.43 -18.73
C ALA A 46 0.88 -1.66 -19.35
N GLN A 47 2.16 -1.53 -19.71
CA GLN A 47 3.05 -2.59 -20.19
C GLN A 47 4.42 -2.31 -19.55
N PRO A 48 4.87 -3.02 -18.48
CA PRO A 48 4.74 -4.46 -18.23
C PRO A 48 4.08 -4.85 -16.88
N THR A 49 3.88 -6.17 -16.69
CA THR A 49 3.45 -6.76 -15.40
C THR A 49 4.44 -6.39 -14.28
N CYS A 50 3.94 -5.85 -13.15
CA CYS A 50 4.78 -5.45 -12.02
C CYS A 50 5.49 -6.64 -11.35
N SER A 51 6.62 -6.37 -10.69
CA SER A 51 7.48 -7.35 -9.97
C SER A 51 6.68 -8.29 -9.07
N MET A 52 5.84 -7.73 -8.21
CA MET A 52 5.05 -8.52 -7.26
C MET A 52 4.07 -9.49 -7.93
N VAL A 53 3.50 -9.14 -9.10
CA VAL A 53 2.64 -10.07 -9.84
C VAL A 53 3.47 -11.21 -10.44
N TRP A 54 4.68 -10.93 -10.90
CA TRP A 54 5.62 -11.98 -11.32
C TRP A 54 6.02 -12.90 -10.17
N ASP A 55 6.29 -12.35 -8.99
CA ASP A 55 6.65 -13.13 -7.81
C ASP A 55 5.48 -14.00 -7.34
N LEU A 56 4.26 -13.46 -7.28
CA LEU A 56 3.05 -14.24 -6.99
C LEU A 56 2.85 -15.40 -7.97
N ARG A 57 3.00 -15.14 -9.28
CA ARG A 57 2.85 -16.19 -10.32
C ARG A 57 3.92 -17.27 -10.22
N ALA A 58 5.13 -16.89 -9.82
CA ALA A 58 6.25 -17.81 -9.69
C ALA A 58 6.31 -18.50 -8.32
N GLY A 59 5.39 -18.20 -7.40
CA GLY A 59 5.51 -18.64 -6.02
C GLY A 59 6.83 -18.19 -5.40
N ARG A 60 7.28 -16.94 -5.68
CA ARG A 60 8.37 -16.23 -4.97
C ARG A 60 7.89 -15.13 -4.02
N GLU A 61 8.67 -14.89 -2.96
CA GLU A 61 8.27 -13.98 -1.89
C GLU A 61 8.13 -12.58 -2.48
N THR A 62 7.07 -11.88 -2.12
CA THR A 62 6.82 -10.53 -2.64
C THR A 62 7.36 -9.49 -1.65
N GLU A 63 7.68 -8.32 -2.18
CA GLU A 63 8.04 -7.14 -1.40
C GLU A 63 6.85 -6.48 -0.65
N ILE A 64 5.67 -7.14 -0.57
CA ILE A 64 4.44 -6.58 0.00
C ILE A 64 4.62 -5.99 1.39
N LYS A 65 5.31 -6.71 2.29
CA LYS A 65 5.55 -6.23 3.66
C LYS A 65 6.43 -5.00 3.67
N PHE A 66 7.47 -4.99 2.83
CA PHE A 66 8.39 -3.86 2.76
C PHE A 66 7.69 -2.59 2.26
N ILE A 67 6.78 -2.73 1.28
CA ILE A 67 6.03 -1.60 0.72
C ILE A 67 4.89 -1.15 1.65
N ASN A 68 4.15 -2.08 2.25
CA ASN A 68 2.88 -1.79 2.93
C ASN A 68 2.98 -1.71 4.47
N ASP A 69 3.91 -2.41 5.12
CA ASP A 69 4.06 -2.36 6.58
C ASP A 69 4.39 -0.96 7.13
N PRO A 70 5.17 -0.10 6.42
CA PRO A 70 5.39 1.27 6.87
C PRO A 70 4.11 2.06 7.04
N TRP A 71 3.09 1.85 6.19
CA TRP A 71 1.80 2.55 6.30
C TRP A 71 1.05 2.16 7.56
N SER A 72 0.99 0.87 7.87
CA SER A 72 0.37 0.40 9.12
C SER A 72 1.12 0.90 10.35
N ARG A 73 2.46 1.00 10.27
CA ARG A 73 3.28 1.59 11.35
C ARG A 73 2.99 3.09 11.54
N MET A 74 2.93 3.85 10.44
CA MET A 74 2.62 5.28 10.47
C MET A 74 1.22 5.52 11.01
N GLY A 75 0.21 4.78 10.53
CA GLY A 75 -1.15 4.85 11.07
C GLY A 75 -1.21 4.59 12.57
N ARG A 76 -0.53 3.54 13.07
CA ARG A 76 -0.42 3.29 14.51
C ARG A 76 0.23 4.45 15.28
N SER A 77 1.28 5.07 14.74
CA SER A 77 1.93 6.21 15.39
C SER A 77 1.07 7.47 15.43
N THR A 78 0.13 7.64 14.50
CA THR A 78 -0.76 8.80 14.41
C THR A 78 -2.17 8.54 14.95
N GLY A 79 -2.47 7.30 15.33
CA GLY A 79 -3.81 6.87 15.78
C GLY A 79 -4.80 6.59 14.65
N VAL A 80 -4.36 6.61 13.38
CA VAL A 80 -5.17 6.28 12.20
C VAL A 80 -5.14 4.77 11.97
N LYS A 81 -6.32 4.15 11.84
CA LYS A 81 -6.43 2.73 11.51
C LYS A 81 -6.25 2.52 10.01
N THR A 82 -5.58 1.42 9.63
CA THR A 82 -5.32 1.05 8.23
C THR A 82 -5.83 -0.35 7.87
N PRO A 83 -7.10 -0.71 8.18
CA PRO A 83 -7.63 -2.06 7.97
C PRO A 83 -7.60 -2.53 6.51
N ILE A 84 -7.77 -1.64 5.53
CA ILE A 84 -7.74 -1.99 4.11
C ILE A 84 -6.31 -2.30 3.66
N ASN A 85 -5.32 -1.51 4.10
CA ASN A 85 -3.91 -1.84 3.88
C ASN A 85 -3.53 -3.18 4.53
N ASP A 86 -3.95 -3.39 5.79
CA ASP A 86 -3.64 -4.61 6.54
C ASP A 86 -4.25 -5.86 5.87
N ASP A 87 -5.51 -5.77 5.44
CA ASP A 87 -6.19 -6.84 4.73
C ASP A 87 -5.54 -7.14 3.38
N LEU A 88 -5.13 -6.11 2.63
CA LEU A 88 -4.38 -6.31 1.38
C LEU A 88 -3.08 -7.09 1.60
N VAL A 89 -2.31 -6.75 2.65
CA VAL A 89 -1.10 -7.50 3.00
C VAL A 89 -1.45 -8.96 3.32
N CYS A 90 -2.45 -9.20 4.16
CA CYS A 90 -2.91 -10.56 4.50
C CYS A 90 -3.31 -11.36 3.25
N GLN A 91 -4.07 -10.76 2.33
CA GLN A 91 -4.51 -11.42 1.10
C GLN A 91 -3.36 -11.78 0.15
N ILE A 92 -2.31 -10.98 0.09
CA ILE A 92 -1.12 -11.26 -0.73
C ILE A 92 -0.27 -12.34 -0.07
N LEU A 93 -0.08 -12.27 1.25
CA LEU A 93 0.63 -13.30 2.00
C LEU A 93 -0.11 -14.65 2.02
N ALA A 94 -1.43 -14.68 1.93
CA ALA A 94 -2.18 -15.93 1.82
C ALA A 94 -1.98 -16.63 0.47
N ARG A 95 -1.61 -15.88 -0.58
CA ARG A 95 -1.28 -16.42 -1.91
C ARG A 95 0.14 -16.97 -1.98
N TRP A 96 0.95 -16.76 -0.95
CA TRP A 96 2.24 -17.39 -0.75
C TRP A 96 2.06 -18.79 -0.14
N PRO A 97 2.27 -19.89 -0.88
CA PRO A 97 2.34 -21.19 -0.24
C PRO A 97 3.59 -21.21 0.64
N LYS A 98 3.43 -21.56 1.93
CA LYS A 98 4.56 -21.88 2.80
C LYS A 98 5.20 -23.19 2.35
N ASN A 99 5.99 -23.16 1.28
CA ASN A 99 6.87 -24.27 0.92
C ASN A 99 8.02 -24.33 1.93
N GLY A 100 7.74 -24.93 3.09
CA GLY A 100 8.69 -25.07 4.19
C GLY A 100 8.32 -26.12 5.23
N GLU A 101 7.15 -26.76 5.15
CA GLU A 101 6.78 -27.91 5.99
C GLU A 101 7.00 -29.22 5.22
N ASN A 102 8.21 -29.42 4.68
CA ASN A 102 8.73 -30.76 4.43
C ASN A 102 10.26 -30.72 4.32
N ARG A 103 10.92 -30.89 5.47
CA ARG A 103 12.30 -31.38 5.56
C ARG A 103 12.33 -32.39 6.71
N GLY A 104 11.73 -33.54 6.46
CA GLY A 104 12.15 -34.80 7.08
C GLY A 104 13.43 -35.32 6.42
#